data_AF-A0A965PHW9-F1
#
_entry.id   AF-A0A965PHW9-F1
#
_cell.length_a   1.000
_cell.length_b   1.000
_cell.length_c   1.000
_cell.angle_alpha   90.00
_cell.angle_beta   90.00
_cell.angle_gamma   90.00
#
_symmetry.space_group_name_H-M   'P 1'
#
loop_
_entity.id
_entity.type
_entity.pdbx_description
1 polymer ?
#
loop_
_entity_poly.entity_id
_entity_poly.type
_entity_poly.pdbx_seq_one_letter_code
_entity_poly.pdbx_strand_id
1 'polypeptide(L)'
;MKADPIFLRHKEKRTMFVTDQYNDLPKEVLDRVPKLTGQTVKFVVGGKYYDKANKTYRFPYMTAIPKTDRIVDPKTNDVYPIANVHNVSSSGEPIMPMVYFDHSGHIIIRPDENGRYPANDLLTYQYLMLCNYNGSNPHRDKSAKIYFEQVNDDAVAQTKVDAKSFSADAVKAVAQLKDDDVLLLAAQLGVGEAGDMTQVTRLKLVEYAEKEAQKVMSAIEVISNLGEYVSAIEKALEVKSIQLDKRNNSYKWAETKQEFYAAPKGISAEAANASLARWFKTTTEGASLFAVLKNTLG
;
A
#
# COMPACT_ATOMS: atom_id res chain seq x y z
N MET A 1 49.32 -48.66 3.96
CA MET A 1 48.23 -47.86 4.58
C MET A 1 47.19 -47.60 3.50
N LYS A 2 46.02 -48.22 3.63
CA LYS A 2 44.89 -47.98 2.72
C LYS A 2 44.21 -46.70 3.18
N ALA A 3 44.02 -45.75 2.25
CA ALA A 3 43.17 -44.60 2.47
C ALA A 3 41.72 -45.07 2.56
N ASP A 4 41.04 -44.72 3.65
CA ASP A 4 39.61 -44.97 3.81
C ASP A 4 38.81 -44.05 2.86
N PRO A 5 37.93 -44.60 2.02
CA PRO A 5 37.07 -43.79 1.17
C PRO A 5 35.96 -43.17 2.02
N ILE A 6 35.93 -41.84 2.06
CA ILE A 6 34.85 -41.06 2.65
C ILE A 6 33.51 -41.53 2.07
N PHE A 7 32.63 -41.89 2.98
CA PHE A 7 31.31 -42.47 2.79
C PHE A 7 30.46 -41.75 1.73
N LEU A 8 30.21 -42.44 0.61
CA LEU A 8 29.02 -42.26 -0.22
C LEU A 8 27.78 -42.73 0.56
N ARG A 9 27.27 -41.92 1.49
CA ARG A 9 25.92 -42.10 2.06
C ARG A 9 24.90 -41.49 1.09
N HIS A 10 23.83 -42.25 0.83
CA HIS A 10 22.70 -42.02 -0.08
C HIS A 10 22.54 -40.60 -0.68
N LYS A 11 22.53 -40.56 -2.02
CA LYS A 11 22.09 -39.42 -2.86
C LYS A 11 20.58 -39.19 -2.70
N GLU A 12 20.13 -38.74 -1.54
CA GLU A 12 18.98 -37.84 -1.52
C GLU A 12 19.46 -36.51 -2.15
N LYS A 13 18.64 -35.87 -2.99
CA LYS A 13 18.98 -34.57 -3.60
C LYS A 13 19.18 -33.54 -2.49
N ARG A 14 20.41 -33.41 -1.98
CA ARG A 14 20.78 -32.41 -1.00
C ARG A 14 20.64 -31.04 -1.66
N THR A 15 19.88 -30.18 -1.00
CA THR A 15 19.52 -28.86 -1.50
C THR A 15 20.72 -27.90 -1.43
N MET A 16 21.44 -27.88 -0.30
CA MET A 16 22.64 -27.04 -0.07
C MET A 16 23.97 -27.77 -0.34
N PHE A 17 25.04 -26.99 -0.55
CA PHE A 17 26.43 -27.49 -0.58
C PHE A 17 26.90 -27.73 0.86
N VAL A 18 27.28 -28.97 1.17
CA VAL A 18 27.67 -29.40 2.53
C VAL A 18 29.19 -29.51 2.64
N THR A 19 29.73 -29.04 3.76
CA THR A 19 31.13 -29.26 4.16
C THR A 19 31.17 -29.77 5.60
N ASP A 20 32.33 -30.24 6.08
CA ASP A 20 32.50 -30.68 7.47
C ASP A 20 32.21 -29.55 8.49
N GLN A 21 32.25 -28.30 8.05
CA GLN A 21 32.08 -27.11 8.89
C GLN A 21 30.70 -26.45 8.75
N TYR A 22 30.00 -26.63 7.64
CA TYR A 22 28.80 -25.85 7.32
C TYR A 22 27.75 -26.67 6.58
N ASN A 23 26.48 -26.29 6.79
CA ASN A 23 25.32 -26.77 6.06
C ASN A 23 24.99 -28.26 6.21
N ASP A 24 25.64 -28.98 7.14
CA ASP A 24 25.19 -30.31 7.54
C ASP A 24 23.95 -30.18 8.43
N LEU A 25 22.80 -30.03 7.78
CA LEU A 25 21.52 -29.71 8.39
C LEU A 25 20.61 -30.93 8.45
N PRO A 26 19.85 -31.11 9.53
CA PRO A 26 18.81 -32.13 9.57
C PRO A 26 17.72 -31.81 8.53
N LYS A 27 17.07 -32.87 8.03
CA LYS A 27 16.06 -32.76 6.97
C LYS A 27 14.93 -31.77 7.31
N GLU A 28 14.50 -31.74 8.56
CA GLU A 28 13.46 -30.83 9.06
C GLU A 28 13.84 -29.35 9.01
N VAL A 29 15.14 -29.02 8.97
CA VAL A 29 15.61 -27.64 8.73
C VAL A 29 15.66 -27.37 7.23
N LEU A 30 16.13 -28.32 6.42
CA LEU A 30 16.18 -28.19 4.96
C LEU A 30 14.78 -28.03 4.34
N ASP A 31 13.78 -28.73 4.88
CA ASP A 31 12.39 -28.68 4.43
C ASP A 31 11.72 -27.31 4.69
N ARG A 32 12.35 -26.42 5.49
CA ARG A 32 11.90 -25.04 5.70
C ARG A 32 12.14 -24.14 4.49
N VAL A 33 13.04 -24.53 3.58
CA VAL A 33 13.34 -23.76 2.36
C VAL A 33 12.28 -24.06 1.31
N PRO A 34 11.49 -23.06 0.88
CA PRO A 34 10.50 -23.26 -0.17
C PRO A 34 11.17 -23.71 -1.47
N LYS A 35 10.50 -24.59 -2.23
CA LYS A 35 11.02 -25.02 -3.52
C LYS A 35 10.76 -23.96 -4.58
N LEU A 36 11.80 -23.63 -5.35
CA LEU A 36 11.63 -22.82 -6.56
C LEU A 36 11.03 -23.68 -7.68
N THR A 37 10.03 -23.11 -8.35
CA THR A 37 9.18 -23.70 -9.39
C THR A 37 9.04 -22.74 -10.58
N GLY A 38 10.15 -22.20 -11.08
CA GLY A 38 10.18 -21.34 -12.27
C GLY A 38 9.69 -19.90 -12.05
N GLN A 39 9.51 -19.45 -10.81
CA GLN A 39 9.23 -18.07 -10.46
C GLN A 39 10.51 -17.25 -10.22
N THR A 40 10.44 -15.94 -10.46
CA THR A 40 11.49 -15.03 -9.98
C THR A 40 11.29 -14.81 -8.48
N VAL A 41 12.37 -14.86 -7.71
CA VAL A 41 12.38 -14.50 -6.30
C VAL A 41 13.24 -13.27 -6.10
N LYS A 42 12.72 -12.34 -5.30
CA LYS A 42 13.36 -11.06 -5.04
C LYS A 42 13.53 -10.85 -3.55
N PHE A 43 14.70 -10.41 -3.14
CA PHE A 43 14.97 -9.93 -1.79
C PHE A 43 15.28 -8.43 -1.84
N VAL A 44 14.91 -7.70 -0.79
CA VAL A 44 15.15 -6.26 -0.65
C VAL A 44 15.86 -5.97 0.66
N VAL A 45 16.90 -5.13 0.60
CA VAL A 45 17.63 -4.69 1.79
C VAL A 45 16.79 -3.71 2.61
N GLY A 46 16.89 -3.83 3.94
CA GLY A 46 16.32 -2.85 4.88
C GLY A 46 17.08 -1.52 4.85
N GLY A 47 16.55 -0.53 5.58
CA GLY A 47 17.23 0.77 5.74
C GLY A 47 17.06 1.75 4.58
N LYS A 48 15.95 1.65 3.84
CA LYS A 48 15.54 2.63 2.82
C LYS A 48 15.50 4.04 3.45
N TYR A 49 16.11 5.02 2.78
CA TYR A 49 16.16 6.41 3.25
C TYR A 49 15.72 7.39 2.17
N TYR A 50 15.19 8.55 2.57
CA TYR A 50 14.80 9.60 1.65
C TYR A 50 16.00 10.51 1.36
N ASP A 51 16.49 10.47 0.11
CA ASP A 51 17.50 11.39 -0.37
C ASP A 51 16.85 12.74 -0.67
N LYS A 52 17.04 13.69 0.25
CA LYS A 52 16.49 15.04 0.15
C LYS A 52 16.99 15.82 -1.08
N ALA A 53 18.22 15.57 -1.53
CA ALA A 53 18.81 16.30 -2.66
C ALA A 53 18.14 15.90 -3.98
N ASN A 54 17.87 14.60 -4.15
CA ASN A 54 17.27 14.07 -5.37
C ASN A 54 15.77 13.79 -5.27
N LYS A 55 15.15 14.13 -4.13
CA LYS A 55 13.73 13.90 -3.82
C LYS A 55 13.26 12.47 -4.12
N THR A 56 14.11 11.50 -3.85
CA THR A 56 13.84 10.09 -4.14
C THR A 56 14.24 9.21 -2.97
N TYR A 57 13.61 8.04 -2.85
CA TYR A 57 14.04 7.06 -1.87
C TYR A 57 15.18 6.21 -2.45
N ARG A 58 16.23 6.01 -1.64
CA ARG A 58 17.39 5.18 -1.98
C ARG A 58 17.60 4.09 -0.94
N PHE A 59 18.35 3.08 -1.33
CA PHE A 59 18.84 2.03 -0.44
C PHE A 59 20.31 2.27 -0.09
N PRO A 60 20.79 1.75 1.05
CA PRO A 60 22.20 1.83 1.40
C PRO A 60 23.06 1.12 0.35
N TYR A 61 24.07 1.83 -0.17
CA TYR A 61 24.91 1.38 -1.28
C TYR A 61 25.67 0.09 -0.95
N MET A 62 25.62 -0.90 -1.87
CA MET A 62 26.37 -2.16 -1.81
C MET A 62 26.35 -2.83 -0.43
N THR A 63 25.17 -2.95 0.16
CA THR A 63 25.03 -3.62 1.45
C THR A 63 25.39 -5.09 1.30
N ALA A 64 26.47 -5.50 1.96
CA ALA A 64 26.83 -6.90 2.11
C ALA A 64 26.12 -7.49 3.32
N ILE A 65 25.64 -8.72 3.19
CA ILE A 65 25.22 -9.51 4.35
C ILE A 65 26.34 -10.49 4.74
N PRO A 66 26.42 -10.89 6.02
CA PRO A 66 27.34 -11.93 6.45
C PRO A 66 27.18 -13.20 5.59
N LYS A 67 28.29 -13.88 5.34
CA LYS A 67 28.33 -15.12 4.54
C LYS A 67 28.06 -16.39 5.34
N THR A 68 28.08 -16.27 6.67
CA THR A 68 27.85 -17.34 7.64
C THR A 68 26.80 -16.90 8.65
N ASP A 69 26.08 -17.86 9.21
CA ASP A 69 25.15 -17.66 10.31
C ASP A 69 25.01 -19.00 11.08
N ARG A 70 24.14 -19.04 12.08
CA ARG A 70 23.81 -20.25 12.82
C ARG A 70 22.30 -20.42 12.94
N ILE A 71 21.83 -21.65 12.85
CA ILE A 71 20.45 -22.02 13.17
C ILE A 71 20.47 -22.70 14.53
N VAL A 72 19.64 -22.24 15.44
CA VAL A 72 19.41 -22.94 16.72
C VAL A 72 18.10 -23.70 16.58
N ASP A 73 18.13 -25.02 16.73
CA ASP A 73 16.89 -25.79 16.75
C ASP A 73 16.21 -25.61 18.12
N PRO A 74 14.98 -25.09 18.18
CA PRO A 74 14.32 -24.82 19.46
C PRO A 74 13.91 -26.09 20.22
N LYS A 75 13.86 -27.26 19.56
CA LYS A 75 13.48 -28.53 20.19
C LYS A 75 14.67 -29.22 20.85
N THR A 76 15.81 -29.26 20.15
CA THR A 76 17.00 -29.98 20.63
C THR A 76 18.05 -29.06 21.24
N ASN A 77 17.93 -27.75 21.01
CA ASN A 77 18.93 -26.73 21.34
C ASN A 77 20.28 -26.93 20.61
N ASP A 78 20.29 -27.75 19.55
CA ASP A 78 21.45 -27.93 18.69
C ASP A 78 21.70 -26.69 17.86
N VAL A 79 22.98 -26.40 17.64
CA VAL A 79 23.43 -25.25 16.85
C VAL A 79 24.04 -25.75 15.56
N TYR A 80 23.40 -25.41 14.44
CA TYR A 80 23.86 -25.78 13.11
C TYR A 80 24.50 -24.58 12.41
N PRO A 81 25.81 -24.62 12.10
CA PRO A 81 26.46 -23.58 11.31
C PRO A 81 25.99 -23.63 9.85
N ILE A 82 25.62 -22.46 9.31
CA ILE A 82 25.23 -22.32 7.90
C ILE A 82 26.08 -21.27 7.20
N ALA A 83 26.29 -21.46 5.90
CA ALA A 83 27.04 -20.53 5.07
C ALA A 83 26.65 -20.59 3.59
N ASN A 84 26.87 -19.47 2.88
CA ASN A 84 26.73 -19.38 1.43
C ASN A 84 27.93 -20.04 0.70
N VAL A 85 28.07 -21.35 0.85
CA VAL A 85 29.15 -22.12 0.23
C VAL A 85 28.76 -22.47 -1.21
N HIS A 86 29.60 -22.11 -2.18
CA HIS A 86 29.37 -22.43 -3.60
C HIS A 86 30.18 -23.66 -4.05
N ASN A 87 31.40 -23.79 -3.55
CA ASN A 87 32.30 -24.91 -3.82
C ASN A 87 33.40 -25.01 -2.75
N VAL A 88 34.32 -25.95 -2.93
CA VAL A 88 35.51 -26.15 -2.10
C VAL A 88 36.74 -25.96 -2.98
N SER A 89 37.75 -25.27 -2.47
CA SER A 89 39.03 -25.05 -3.16
C SER A 89 39.84 -26.35 -3.27
N SER A 90 40.93 -26.33 -4.04
CA SER A 90 41.88 -27.44 -4.10
C SER A 90 42.57 -27.75 -2.77
N SER A 91 42.58 -26.80 -1.82
CA SER A 91 43.13 -26.98 -0.48
C SER A 91 42.10 -27.50 0.54
N GLY A 92 40.86 -27.76 0.13
CA GLY A 92 39.80 -28.22 1.02
C GLY A 92 39.03 -27.11 1.72
N GLU A 93 39.31 -25.83 1.42
CA GLU A 93 38.65 -24.69 2.07
C GLU A 93 37.32 -24.32 1.39
N PRO A 94 36.24 -24.05 2.15
CA PRO A 94 34.97 -23.60 1.58
C PRO A 94 35.10 -22.23 0.93
N ILE A 95 34.71 -22.12 -0.34
CA ILE A 95 34.61 -20.85 -1.05
C ILE A 95 33.20 -20.30 -0.82
N MET A 96 33.14 -19.16 -0.11
CA MET A 96 31.91 -18.49 0.29
C MET A 96 31.85 -17.09 -0.31
N PRO A 97 31.23 -16.92 -1.50
CA PRO A 97 31.05 -15.61 -2.10
C PRO A 97 30.26 -14.68 -1.20
N MET A 98 30.64 -13.41 -1.21
CA MET A 98 29.89 -12.38 -0.49
C MET A 98 28.55 -12.15 -1.19
N VAL A 99 27.50 -12.00 -0.39
CA VAL A 99 26.15 -11.76 -0.89
C VAL A 99 25.88 -10.26 -0.83
N TYR A 100 25.76 -9.64 -2.00
CA TYR A 100 25.55 -8.20 -2.14
C TYR A 100 24.19 -7.90 -2.74
N PHE A 101 23.54 -6.89 -2.18
CA PHE A 101 22.43 -6.21 -2.85
C PHE A 101 22.97 -5.27 -3.92
N ASP A 102 22.27 -5.21 -5.05
CA ASP A 102 22.61 -4.31 -6.14
C ASP A 102 22.38 -2.83 -5.77
N HIS A 103 22.66 -1.92 -6.72
CA HIS A 103 22.46 -0.48 -6.56
C HIS A 103 21.00 -0.08 -6.26
N SER A 104 20.05 -0.93 -6.63
CA SER A 104 18.64 -0.74 -6.36
C SER A 104 18.20 -1.37 -5.02
N GLY A 105 19.13 -1.95 -4.26
CA GLY A 105 18.87 -2.58 -2.98
C GLY A 105 18.26 -3.97 -3.11
N HIS A 106 18.45 -4.68 -4.23
CA HIS A 106 17.83 -5.97 -4.49
C HIS A 106 18.82 -7.11 -4.77
N ILE A 107 18.40 -8.32 -4.44
CA ILE A 107 18.93 -9.57 -4.98
C ILE A 107 17.79 -10.23 -5.75
N ILE A 108 18.04 -10.60 -7.00
CA ILE A 108 17.04 -11.21 -7.88
C ILE A 108 17.56 -12.58 -8.30
N ILE A 109 16.79 -13.61 -7.98
CA ILE A 109 17.03 -15.00 -8.36
C ILE A 109 15.99 -15.37 -9.40
N ARG A 110 16.44 -15.59 -10.64
CA ARG A 110 15.57 -15.80 -11.79
C ARG A 110 15.89 -17.11 -12.50
N PRO A 111 14.88 -17.83 -13.00
CA PRO A 111 15.13 -18.97 -13.86
C PRO A 111 15.59 -18.54 -15.25
N ASP A 112 16.21 -19.46 -15.97
CA ASP A 112 16.42 -19.40 -17.42
C ASP A 112 15.11 -19.67 -18.19
N GLU A 113 15.18 -19.61 -19.52
CA GLU A 113 14.05 -19.87 -20.42
C GLU A 113 13.43 -21.26 -20.26
N ASN A 114 14.16 -22.22 -19.69
CA ASN A 114 13.71 -23.58 -19.43
C ASN A 114 13.21 -23.77 -17.98
N GLY A 115 13.07 -22.68 -17.21
CA GLY A 115 12.62 -22.75 -15.81
C GLY A 115 13.69 -23.22 -14.83
N ARG A 116 14.96 -23.28 -15.23
CA ARG A 116 16.08 -23.77 -14.40
C ARG A 116 16.86 -22.62 -13.81
N TYR A 117 17.38 -22.79 -12.61
CA TYR A 117 18.18 -21.77 -11.93
C TYR A 117 19.67 -22.10 -12.02
N PRO A 118 20.56 -21.10 -12.13
CA PRO A 118 21.99 -21.31 -11.92
C PRO A 118 22.26 -21.97 -10.57
N ALA A 119 23.20 -22.93 -10.52
CA ALA A 119 23.50 -23.66 -9.28
C ALA A 119 23.90 -22.72 -8.13
N ASN A 120 24.70 -21.70 -8.41
CA ASN A 120 25.13 -20.71 -7.44
C ASN A 120 23.98 -19.85 -6.88
N ASP A 121 22.97 -19.56 -7.72
CA ASP A 121 21.78 -18.83 -7.28
C ASP A 121 20.91 -19.70 -6.37
N LEU A 122 20.80 -21.01 -6.65
CA LEU A 122 20.10 -21.94 -5.76
C LEU A 122 20.74 -22.04 -4.39
N LEU A 123 22.08 -22.12 -4.33
CA LEU A 123 22.83 -22.16 -3.07
C LEU A 123 22.66 -20.86 -2.29
N THR A 124 22.73 -19.73 -2.98
CA THR A 124 22.50 -18.40 -2.39
C THR A 124 21.06 -18.26 -1.87
N TYR A 125 20.08 -18.69 -2.66
CA TYR A 125 18.66 -18.69 -2.27
C TYR A 125 18.43 -19.45 -0.96
N GLN A 126 18.96 -20.66 -0.86
CA GLN A 126 18.77 -21.50 0.33
C GLN A 126 19.40 -20.88 1.56
N TYR A 127 20.61 -20.32 1.44
CA TYR A 127 21.23 -19.57 2.53
C TYR A 127 20.37 -18.37 2.96
N LEU A 128 19.88 -17.57 2.01
CA LEU A 128 19.03 -16.39 2.27
C LEU A 128 17.70 -16.75 2.93
N MET A 129 17.10 -17.89 2.58
CA MET A 129 15.85 -18.35 3.20
C MET A 129 16.02 -18.82 4.64
N LEU A 130 17.19 -19.38 4.98
CA LEU A 130 17.45 -19.95 6.30
C LEU A 130 18.07 -18.96 7.29
N CYS A 131 18.80 -17.96 6.82
CA CYS A 131 19.54 -17.07 7.73
C CYS A 131 18.62 -16.19 8.58
N ASN A 132 19.10 -15.81 9.76
CA ASN A 132 18.39 -14.98 10.72
C ASN A 132 18.31 -13.52 10.28
N TYR A 133 19.14 -13.10 9.33
CA TYR A 133 19.14 -11.76 8.77
C TYR A 133 17.93 -11.50 7.84
N ASN A 134 17.26 -12.56 7.39
CA ASN A 134 16.03 -12.49 6.61
C ASN A 134 14.82 -12.28 7.53
N GLY A 135 14.21 -11.09 7.47
CA GLY A 135 13.01 -10.77 8.24
C GLY A 135 11.79 -11.60 7.85
N SER A 136 11.75 -12.13 6.63
CA SER A 136 10.67 -12.99 6.13
C SER A 136 10.82 -14.45 6.56
N ASN A 137 11.93 -14.85 7.19
CA ASN A 137 12.12 -16.20 7.72
C ASN A 137 11.32 -16.35 9.02
N PRO A 138 10.25 -17.17 9.06
CA PRO A 138 9.42 -17.32 10.26
C PRO A 138 10.14 -18.06 11.40
N HIS A 139 11.24 -18.76 11.11
CA HIS A 139 12.03 -19.55 12.05
C HIS A 139 13.32 -18.85 12.51
N ARG A 140 13.49 -17.57 12.18
CA ARG A 140 14.67 -16.79 12.59
C ARG A 140 14.76 -16.62 14.11
N ASP A 141 15.99 -16.49 14.60
CA ASP A 141 16.26 -15.89 15.91
C ASP A 141 15.75 -14.44 15.94
N LYS A 142 14.70 -14.19 16.74
CA LYS A 142 14.06 -12.88 16.84
C LYS A 142 14.99 -11.82 17.44
N SER A 143 16.04 -12.21 18.17
CA SER A 143 17.04 -11.31 18.74
C SER A 143 18.09 -10.86 17.72
N ALA A 144 18.25 -11.59 16.62
CA ALA A 144 19.16 -11.21 15.55
C ALA A 144 18.66 -9.94 14.84
N LYS A 145 19.59 -9.18 14.25
CA LYS A 145 19.25 -8.00 13.45
C LYS A 145 18.69 -8.42 12.08
N ILE A 146 17.62 -7.77 11.64
CA ILE A 146 17.09 -7.94 10.28
C ILE A 146 17.90 -7.05 9.32
N TYR A 147 18.36 -7.63 8.21
CA TYR A 147 19.05 -6.90 7.14
C TYR A 147 18.25 -6.81 5.86
N PHE A 148 17.40 -7.80 5.57
CA PHE A 148 16.64 -7.85 4.34
C PHE A 148 15.37 -8.68 4.51
N GLU A 149 14.48 -8.60 3.53
CA GLU A 149 13.23 -9.36 3.48
C GLU A 149 13.00 -9.88 2.06
N GLN A 150 12.26 -10.98 1.94
CA GLN A 150 11.76 -11.46 0.66
C GLN A 150 10.57 -10.58 0.22
N VAL A 151 10.60 -10.12 -1.02
CA VAL A 151 9.49 -9.36 -1.60
C VAL A 151 8.37 -10.33 -1.96
N ASN A 152 7.17 -10.05 -1.45
CA ASN A 152 5.96 -10.73 -1.87
C ASN A 152 5.34 -9.98 -3.06
N ASP A 153 5.79 -10.33 -4.27
CA ASP A 153 5.36 -9.67 -5.50
C ASP A 153 3.85 -9.82 -5.73
N ASP A 154 3.23 -10.94 -5.33
CA ASP A 154 1.78 -11.15 -5.41
C ASP A 154 1.02 -10.15 -4.53
N ALA A 155 1.45 -9.97 -3.28
CA ALA A 155 0.84 -8.99 -2.39
C ALA A 155 1.01 -7.55 -2.90
N VAL A 156 2.18 -7.23 -3.47
CA VAL A 156 2.44 -5.91 -4.08
C VAL A 156 1.59 -5.71 -5.33
N ALA A 157 1.46 -6.73 -6.17
CA ALA A 157 0.61 -6.70 -7.36
C ALA A 157 -0.86 -6.54 -6.99
N GLN A 158 -1.35 -7.32 -6.02
CA GLN A 158 -2.72 -7.23 -5.52
C GLN A 158 -3.01 -5.82 -4.99
N THR A 159 -2.13 -5.27 -4.14
CA THR A 159 -2.29 -3.90 -3.63
C THR A 159 -2.39 -2.86 -4.75
N LYS A 160 -1.59 -3.02 -5.82
CA LYS A 160 -1.65 -2.13 -6.98
C LYS A 160 -2.92 -2.32 -7.81
N VAL A 161 -3.39 -3.55 -7.96
CA VAL A 161 -4.65 -3.87 -8.64
C VAL A 161 -5.81 -3.27 -7.86
N ASP A 162 -5.85 -3.45 -6.54
CA ASP A 162 -6.88 -2.90 -5.66
C ASP A 162 -6.91 -1.36 -5.73
N ALA A 163 -5.74 -0.71 -5.69
CA ALA A 163 -5.64 0.75 -5.84
C ALA A 163 -6.15 1.23 -7.21
N LYS A 164 -5.84 0.50 -8.29
CA LYS A 164 -6.34 0.81 -9.63
C LYS A 164 -7.85 0.58 -9.74
N SER A 165 -8.36 -0.50 -9.16
CA SER A 165 -9.80 -0.80 -9.14
C SER A 165 -10.54 0.31 -8.40
N PHE A 166 -10.06 0.70 -7.22
CA PHE A 166 -10.65 1.77 -6.42
C PHE A 166 -10.65 3.12 -7.15
N SER A 167 -9.57 3.45 -7.88
CA SER A 167 -9.52 4.65 -8.72
C SER A 167 -10.53 4.58 -9.87
N ALA A 168 -10.66 3.43 -10.53
CA ALA A 168 -11.65 3.22 -11.58
C ALA A 168 -13.09 3.35 -11.04
N ASP A 169 -13.36 2.84 -9.84
CA ASP A 169 -14.65 2.98 -9.16
C ASP A 169 -14.96 4.45 -8.86
N ALA A 170 -13.98 5.23 -8.39
CA ALA A 170 -14.14 6.66 -8.15
C ALA A 170 -14.44 7.43 -9.45
N VAL A 171 -13.71 7.13 -10.54
CA VAL A 171 -13.97 7.72 -11.86
C VAL A 171 -15.38 7.38 -12.34
N LYS A 172 -15.80 6.13 -12.22
CA LYS A 172 -17.15 5.69 -12.59
C LYS A 172 -18.21 6.38 -11.76
N ALA A 173 -17.99 6.55 -10.45
CA ALA A 173 -18.91 7.25 -9.57
C ALA A 173 -19.12 8.70 -10.04
N VAL A 174 -18.05 9.44 -10.33
CA VAL A 174 -18.12 10.80 -10.88
C VAL A 174 -18.88 10.83 -12.21
N ALA A 175 -18.62 9.87 -13.11
CA ALA A 175 -19.29 9.80 -14.41
C ALA A 175 -20.81 9.59 -14.28
N GLN A 176 -21.27 8.94 -13.20
CA GLN A 176 -22.67 8.62 -12.95
C GLN A 176 -23.43 9.69 -12.15
N LEU A 177 -22.73 10.70 -11.59
CA LEU A 177 -23.38 11.78 -10.85
C LEU A 177 -24.35 12.58 -11.73
N LYS A 178 -25.41 13.11 -11.14
CA LYS A 178 -26.27 14.10 -11.82
C LYS A 178 -25.50 15.41 -11.98
N ASP A 179 -25.91 16.24 -12.93
CA ASP A 179 -25.23 17.50 -13.23
C ASP A 179 -25.15 18.45 -12.03
N ASP A 180 -26.20 18.50 -11.21
CA ASP A 180 -26.19 19.26 -9.95
C ASP A 180 -25.16 18.70 -8.94
N ASP A 181 -25.05 17.38 -8.82
CA ASP A 181 -24.09 16.72 -7.92
C ASP A 181 -22.64 16.91 -8.38
N VAL A 182 -22.40 17.04 -9.68
CA VAL A 182 -21.08 17.37 -10.24
C VAL A 182 -20.62 18.75 -9.78
N LEU A 183 -21.47 19.77 -9.91
CA LEU A 183 -21.13 21.13 -9.51
C LEU A 183 -20.90 21.22 -7.99
N LEU A 184 -21.70 20.46 -7.24
CA LEU A 184 -21.56 20.33 -5.79
C LEU A 184 -20.24 19.66 -5.38
N LEU A 185 -19.88 18.55 -6.03
CA LEU A 185 -18.64 17.83 -5.75
C LEU A 185 -17.41 18.68 -6.12
N ALA A 186 -17.46 19.36 -7.26
CA ALA A 186 -16.45 20.29 -7.75
C ALA A 186 -16.15 21.40 -6.75
N ALA A 187 -17.19 22.07 -6.24
CA ALA A 187 -17.05 23.11 -5.23
C ALA A 187 -16.40 22.59 -3.94
N GLN A 188 -16.72 21.37 -3.51
CA GLN A 188 -16.17 20.79 -2.29
C GLN A 188 -14.69 20.43 -2.42
N LEU A 189 -14.28 19.92 -3.58
CA LEU A 189 -12.89 19.53 -3.83
C LEU A 189 -12.03 20.69 -4.34
N GLY A 190 -12.63 21.86 -4.56
CA GLY A 190 -11.96 23.01 -5.19
C GLY A 190 -11.51 22.71 -6.62
N VAL A 191 -12.29 21.90 -7.34
CA VAL A 191 -12.00 21.47 -8.71
C VAL A 191 -12.92 22.24 -9.67
N GLY A 192 -12.35 22.85 -10.71
CA GLY A 192 -13.10 23.64 -11.70
C GLY A 192 -13.01 25.15 -11.46
N GLU A 193 -13.51 25.90 -12.43
CA GLU A 193 -13.47 27.36 -12.48
C GLU A 193 -14.88 27.96 -12.61
N ALA A 194 -15.04 29.20 -12.14
CA ALA A 194 -16.30 29.91 -12.26
C ALA A 194 -16.63 30.12 -13.76
N GLY A 195 -17.76 29.59 -14.20
CA GLY A 195 -18.20 29.66 -15.60
C GLY A 195 -17.89 28.42 -16.43
N ASP A 196 -17.21 27.42 -15.88
CA ASP A 196 -17.09 26.10 -16.53
C ASP A 196 -18.48 25.51 -16.83
N MET A 197 -18.63 24.93 -18.02
CA MET A 197 -19.78 24.08 -18.32
C MET A 197 -19.72 22.81 -17.47
N THR A 198 -20.88 22.28 -17.05
CA THR A 198 -20.95 21.10 -16.17
C THR A 198 -20.17 19.89 -16.69
N GLN A 199 -20.18 19.64 -18.00
CA GLN A 199 -19.41 18.52 -18.59
C GLN A 199 -17.89 18.75 -18.55
N VAL A 200 -17.43 20.00 -18.62
CA VAL A 200 -16.01 20.36 -18.42
C VAL A 200 -15.63 20.12 -16.96
N THR A 201 -16.47 20.54 -16.02
CA THR A 201 -16.28 20.29 -14.59
C THR A 201 -16.25 18.78 -14.29
N ARG A 202 -17.13 18.00 -14.92
CA ARG A 202 -17.15 16.53 -14.79
C ARG A 202 -15.85 15.91 -15.27
N LEU A 203 -15.33 16.34 -16.42
CA LEU A 203 -14.04 15.88 -16.93
C LEU A 203 -12.90 16.19 -15.94
N LYS A 204 -12.82 17.42 -15.43
CA LYS A 204 -11.82 17.82 -14.43
C LYS A 204 -11.91 16.96 -13.15
N LEU A 205 -13.12 16.61 -12.72
CA LEU A 205 -13.34 15.72 -11.58
C LEU A 205 -12.93 14.26 -11.87
N VAL A 206 -13.12 13.76 -13.09
CA VAL A 206 -12.62 12.45 -13.51
C VAL A 206 -11.10 12.41 -13.44
N GLU A 207 -10.41 13.40 -14.00
CA GLU A 207 -8.95 13.50 -13.94
C GLU A 207 -8.43 13.65 -12.49
N TYR A 208 -9.21 14.31 -11.62
CA TYR A 208 -8.91 14.40 -10.20
C TYR A 208 -9.09 13.04 -9.50
N ALA A 209 -10.13 12.28 -9.82
CA ALA A 209 -10.40 10.95 -9.26
C ALA A 209 -9.32 9.92 -9.62
N GLU A 210 -8.67 10.05 -10.77
CA GLU A 210 -7.52 9.22 -11.15
C GLU A 210 -6.33 9.40 -10.19
N LYS A 211 -6.19 10.60 -9.60
CA LYS A 211 -5.06 10.98 -8.74
C LYS A 211 -5.40 10.88 -7.26
N GLU A 212 -6.63 11.21 -6.89
CA GLU A 212 -7.09 11.48 -5.53
C GLU A 212 -8.42 10.77 -5.23
N ALA A 213 -8.54 9.50 -5.68
CA ALA A 213 -9.75 8.68 -5.59
C ALA A 213 -10.42 8.69 -4.21
N GLN A 214 -9.62 8.60 -3.14
CA GLN A 214 -10.15 8.58 -1.77
C GLN A 214 -10.88 9.89 -1.41
N LYS A 215 -10.32 11.05 -1.78
CA LYS A 215 -10.94 12.35 -1.51
C LYS A 215 -12.27 12.48 -2.24
N VAL A 216 -12.32 12.00 -3.48
CA VAL A 216 -13.54 11.99 -4.29
C VAL A 216 -14.62 11.10 -3.68
N MET A 217 -14.28 9.85 -3.36
CA MET A 217 -15.25 8.90 -2.80
C MET A 217 -15.81 9.36 -1.46
N SER A 218 -14.94 9.88 -0.57
CA SER A 218 -15.37 10.45 0.70
C SER A 218 -16.27 11.68 0.51
N ALA A 219 -15.97 12.54 -0.47
CA ALA A 219 -16.85 13.66 -0.78
C ALA A 219 -18.22 13.20 -1.30
N ILE A 220 -18.27 12.23 -2.22
CA ILE A 220 -19.53 11.64 -2.76
C ILE A 220 -20.38 11.01 -1.65
N GLU A 221 -19.76 10.30 -0.71
CA GLU A 221 -20.46 9.73 0.45
C GLU A 221 -21.09 10.82 1.31
N VAL A 222 -20.38 11.94 1.52
CA VAL A 222 -20.95 13.11 2.21
C VAL A 222 -22.17 13.64 1.47
N ILE A 223 -22.15 13.75 0.14
CA ILE A 223 -23.31 14.17 -0.67
C ILE A 223 -24.50 13.22 -0.49
N SER A 224 -24.23 11.92 -0.50
CA SER A 224 -25.27 10.88 -0.41
C SER A 224 -25.93 10.80 0.97
N ASN A 225 -25.18 11.14 2.03
CA ASN A 225 -25.61 11.03 3.43
C ASN A 225 -26.06 12.37 4.05
N LEU A 226 -26.86 13.17 3.31
CA LEU A 226 -27.37 14.48 3.74
C LEU A 226 -28.83 14.47 4.24
N GLY A 227 -29.49 13.31 4.28
CA GLY A 227 -30.95 13.20 4.49
C GLY A 227 -31.52 13.97 5.69
N GLU A 228 -30.91 13.88 6.88
CA GLU A 228 -31.39 14.61 8.08
C GLU A 228 -31.36 16.13 7.86
N TYR A 229 -30.27 16.64 7.27
CA TYR A 229 -30.08 18.06 7.06
C TYR A 229 -31.04 18.60 6.00
N VAL A 230 -31.22 17.87 4.89
CA VAL A 230 -32.17 18.26 3.82
C VAL A 230 -33.59 18.31 4.38
N SER A 231 -34.01 17.29 5.14
CA SER A 231 -35.33 17.25 5.77
C SER A 231 -35.56 18.43 6.72
N ALA A 232 -34.56 18.79 7.53
CA ALA A 232 -34.66 19.95 8.40
C ALA A 232 -34.74 21.29 7.64
N ILE A 233 -34.02 21.43 6.53
CA ILE A 233 -34.11 22.62 5.65
C ILE A 233 -35.50 22.74 5.05
N GLU A 234 -36.06 21.64 4.55
CA GLU A 234 -37.42 21.61 3.99
C GLU A 234 -38.46 22.01 5.04
N LYS A 235 -38.38 21.43 6.24
CA LYS A 235 -39.25 21.80 7.38
C LYS A 235 -39.10 23.30 7.72
N ALA A 236 -37.87 23.82 7.72
CA ALA A 236 -37.58 25.24 7.98
C ALA A 236 -38.15 26.19 6.91
N LEU A 237 -38.12 25.79 5.64
CA LEU A 237 -38.74 26.53 4.55
C LEU A 237 -40.28 26.50 4.67
N GLU A 238 -40.86 25.34 5.03
CA GLU A 238 -42.30 25.16 5.20
C GLU A 238 -42.87 26.03 6.33
N VAL A 239 -42.24 26.00 7.51
CA VAL A 239 -42.64 26.85 8.65
C VAL A 239 -42.17 28.30 8.51
N LYS A 240 -41.50 28.64 7.41
CA LYS A 240 -40.97 29.98 7.08
C LYS A 240 -40.01 30.52 8.15
N SER A 241 -39.17 29.68 8.76
CA SER A 241 -38.07 30.15 9.62
C SER A 241 -36.89 30.65 8.80
N ILE A 242 -36.67 30.08 7.61
CA ILE A 242 -35.70 30.53 6.60
C ILE A 242 -36.37 30.77 5.26
N GLN A 243 -35.74 31.55 4.39
CA GLN A 243 -36.21 31.87 3.05
C GLN A 243 -35.08 31.73 2.02
N LEU A 244 -35.39 31.11 0.88
CA LEU A 244 -34.49 31.04 -0.28
C LEU A 244 -34.73 32.25 -1.19
N ASP A 245 -33.74 33.13 -1.29
CA ASP A 245 -33.65 34.16 -2.32
C ASP A 245 -33.23 33.53 -3.65
N LYS A 246 -34.23 33.17 -4.46
CA LYS A 246 -34.02 32.51 -5.77
C LYS A 246 -33.16 33.33 -6.73
N ARG A 247 -33.10 34.66 -6.58
CA ARG A 247 -32.32 35.51 -7.49
C ARG A 247 -30.83 35.41 -7.21
N ASN A 248 -30.47 35.34 -5.93
CA ASN A 248 -29.08 35.31 -5.48
C ASN A 248 -28.60 33.90 -5.10
N ASN A 249 -29.50 32.92 -5.13
CA ASN A 249 -29.31 31.57 -4.63
C ASN A 249 -28.78 31.56 -3.18
N SER A 250 -29.38 32.38 -2.33
CA SER A 250 -28.94 32.55 -0.94
C SER A 250 -30.06 32.34 0.06
N TYR A 251 -29.70 31.90 1.27
CA TYR A 251 -30.61 31.62 2.37
C TYR A 251 -30.51 32.72 3.40
N LYS A 252 -31.69 33.19 3.80
CA LYS A 252 -31.88 34.30 4.73
C LYS A 252 -32.80 33.89 5.87
N TRP A 253 -32.56 34.43 7.06
CA TRP A 253 -33.51 34.31 8.16
C TRP A 253 -34.80 35.05 7.83
N ALA A 254 -35.95 34.43 8.09
CA ALA A 254 -37.22 35.03 7.72
C ALA A 254 -37.54 36.30 8.52
N GLU A 255 -37.14 36.36 9.79
CA GLU A 255 -37.36 37.49 10.69
C GLU A 255 -36.42 38.66 10.39
N THR A 256 -35.11 38.43 10.41
CA THR A 256 -34.11 39.50 10.29
C THR A 256 -33.74 39.84 8.86
N LYS A 257 -34.12 38.99 7.89
CA LYS A 257 -33.69 39.06 6.48
C LYS A 257 -32.17 38.97 6.28
N GLN A 258 -31.42 38.65 7.32
CA GLN A 258 -29.97 38.50 7.24
C GLN A 258 -29.62 37.22 6.48
N GLU A 259 -28.75 37.36 5.48
CA GLU A 259 -28.17 36.24 4.75
C GLU A 259 -27.17 35.50 5.62
N PHE A 260 -27.27 34.17 5.64
CA PHE A 260 -26.36 33.30 6.39
C PHE A 260 -25.68 32.25 5.51
N TYR A 261 -26.16 32.04 4.29
CA TYR A 261 -25.54 31.09 3.36
C TYR A 261 -25.82 31.47 1.91
N ALA A 262 -24.81 31.38 1.05
CA ALA A 262 -24.93 31.53 -0.40
C ALA A 262 -24.56 30.20 -1.07
N ALA A 263 -25.52 29.62 -1.80
CA ALA A 263 -25.30 28.38 -2.53
C ALA A 263 -24.61 28.65 -3.88
N PRO A 264 -23.93 27.65 -4.48
CA PRO A 264 -23.32 27.79 -5.80
C PRO A 264 -24.34 28.29 -6.84
N LYS A 265 -23.91 29.15 -7.76
CA LYS A 265 -24.82 29.67 -8.80
C LYS A 265 -25.10 28.61 -9.87
N GLY A 266 -26.29 28.66 -10.45
CA GLY A 266 -26.67 27.82 -11.60
C GLY A 266 -27.13 26.40 -11.25
N ILE A 267 -27.27 26.06 -9.97
CA ILE A 267 -27.82 24.78 -9.50
C ILE A 267 -29.32 24.88 -9.23
N SER A 268 -30.03 23.75 -9.25
CA SER A 268 -31.46 23.69 -8.90
C SER A 268 -31.73 24.06 -7.43
N ALA A 269 -32.98 24.33 -7.06
CA ALA A 269 -33.36 24.61 -5.67
C ALA A 269 -33.14 23.39 -4.75
N GLU A 270 -33.36 22.18 -5.27
CA GLU A 270 -33.08 20.92 -4.57
C GLU A 270 -31.57 20.77 -4.32
N ALA A 271 -30.74 21.08 -5.31
CA ALA A 271 -29.29 21.08 -5.18
C ALA A 271 -28.78 22.19 -4.24
N ALA A 272 -29.45 23.35 -4.21
CA ALA A 272 -29.14 24.41 -3.25
C ALA A 272 -29.42 23.95 -1.81
N ASN A 273 -30.51 23.20 -1.57
CA ASN A 273 -30.80 22.61 -0.27
C ASN A 273 -29.73 21.57 0.11
N ALA A 274 -29.30 20.73 -0.82
CA ALA A 274 -28.20 19.78 -0.62
C ALA A 274 -26.88 20.51 -0.31
N SER A 275 -26.63 21.64 -0.95
CA SER A 275 -25.45 22.50 -0.68
C SER A 275 -25.46 23.04 0.74
N LEU A 276 -26.59 23.59 1.19
CA LEU A 276 -26.76 24.09 2.55
C LEU A 276 -26.66 22.95 3.58
N ALA A 277 -27.32 21.81 3.31
CA ALA A 277 -27.26 20.61 4.13
C ALA A 277 -25.82 20.13 4.34
N ARG A 278 -25.02 20.19 3.27
CA ARG A 278 -23.60 19.87 3.36
C ARG A 278 -22.84 20.87 4.22
N TRP A 279 -23.05 22.17 4.01
CA TRP A 279 -22.39 23.20 4.80
C TRP A 279 -22.67 23.04 6.30
N PHE A 280 -23.91 22.68 6.66
CA PHE A 280 -24.28 22.29 8.03
C PHE A 280 -23.48 21.11 8.58
N LYS A 281 -23.14 20.13 7.75
CA LYS A 281 -22.40 18.92 8.14
C LYS A 281 -20.89 19.14 8.20
N THR A 282 -20.33 19.91 7.26
CA THR A 282 -18.88 19.92 7.01
C THR A 282 -18.15 21.12 7.61
N THR A 283 -18.86 22.11 8.16
CA THR A 283 -18.24 23.32 8.73
C THR A 283 -18.69 23.54 10.17
N THR A 284 -17.80 24.08 11.01
CA THR A 284 -18.12 24.41 12.41
C THR A 284 -19.22 25.47 12.51
N GLU A 285 -19.18 26.47 11.63
CA GLU A 285 -20.19 27.54 11.54
C GLU A 285 -21.56 26.96 11.14
N GLY A 286 -21.59 26.16 10.08
CA GLY A 286 -22.81 25.50 9.63
C GLY A 286 -23.39 24.56 10.69
N ALA A 287 -22.55 23.77 11.37
CA ALA A 287 -23.02 22.89 12.44
C ALA A 287 -23.67 23.67 13.61
N SER A 288 -23.09 24.83 13.96
CA SER A 288 -23.62 25.72 14.99
C SER A 288 -24.99 26.27 14.58
N LEU A 289 -25.12 26.72 13.32
CA LEU A 289 -26.38 27.23 12.79
C LEU A 289 -27.44 26.14 12.62
N PHE A 290 -27.04 24.92 12.27
CA PHE A 290 -27.94 23.78 12.22
C PHE A 290 -28.54 23.45 13.58
N ALA A 291 -27.74 23.53 14.65
CA ALA A 291 -28.23 23.37 16.02
C ALA A 291 -29.28 24.45 16.39
N VAL A 292 -29.04 25.70 15.99
CA VAL A 292 -30.03 26.80 16.15
C VAL A 292 -31.31 26.53 15.35
N LEU A 293 -31.17 26.08 14.10
CA LEU A 293 -32.30 25.73 13.25
C LEU A 293 -33.13 24.60 13.87
N LYS A 294 -32.48 23.54 14.36
CA LYS A 294 -33.13 22.38 14.99
C LYS A 294 -33.90 22.76 16.25
N ASN A 295 -33.31 23.61 17.11
CA ASN A 295 -34.00 24.12 18.30
C ASN A 295 -35.24 24.96 17.96
N THR A 296 -35.19 25.73 16.86
CA THR A 296 -36.33 26.52 16.39
C THR A 296 -37.45 25.64 15.83
N LEU A 297 -37.13 24.44 15.34
CA LEU A 297 -38.07 23.53 14.68
C LEU A 297 -38.81 22.57 15.62
N GLY A 298 -38.41 22.47 16.90
CA GLY A 298 -38.95 21.51 17.86
C GLY A 298 -38.45 20.09 17.61
#